data_AF-A0A928PAR9-F1
#
_entry.id   AF-A0A928PAR9-F1
#
_cell.length_a   1.000
_cell.length_b   1.000
_cell.length_c   1.000
_cell.angle_alpha   90.00
_cell.angle_beta   90.00
_cell.angle_gamma   90.00
#
_symmetry.space_group_name_H-M   'P 1'
#
loop_
_entity.id
_entity.type
_entity.pdbx_description
1 polymer ?
#
loop_
_entity_poly.entity_id
_entity_poly.type
_entity_poly.pdbx_seq_one_letter_code
_entity_poly.pdbx_strand_id
1 'polypeptide(L)'
;MKKYKKMKIAAVLAAIAVAGSITVYAAYDSGSDPLISLSYLTDVFKPQIKSELEGSIADSVKDSVKNELKSEIANDIKNSVKNEIESSLRESLTGEIYDKVTKEYDAAIEAMQDQIDALSNEYAYIELKADQRLTATAACEMVVLSGPASVRCSAVNKGVVDCTDGVILYEGQTAPLNHKLLVPENGDGRGLTANGTVQLLVKGGYKIAG
;
A
#
# COMPACT_ATOMS: atom_id res chain seq x y z
N MET A 1 40.52 1.14 -10.73
CA MET A 1 40.64 2.58 -11.05
C MET A 1 42.07 3.17 -11.03
N LYS A 2 43.05 2.69 -10.24
CA LYS A 2 44.40 3.32 -10.18
C LYS A 2 45.25 3.20 -11.47
N LYS A 3 45.07 2.15 -12.28
CA LYS A 3 45.80 1.95 -13.56
C LYS A 3 45.41 2.96 -14.64
N TYR A 4 44.12 3.30 -14.75
CA TYR A 4 43.59 4.23 -15.75
C TYR A 4 44.01 5.69 -15.51
N LYS A 5 44.16 6.12 -14.25
CA LYS A 5 44.70 7.46 -13.91
C LYS A 5 46.17 7.62 -14.33
N LYS A 6 46.99 6.58 -14.20
CA LYS A 6 48.40 6.60 -14.62
C LYS A 6 48.56 6.64 -16.15
N MET A 7 47.69 5.96 -16.90
CA MET A 7 47.70 6.00 -18.37
C MET A 7 47.28 7.36 -18.94
N LYS A 8 46.32 8.07 -18.32
CA LYS A 8 45.94 9.43 -18.77
C LYS A 8 47.07 10.46 -18.56
N ILE A 9 47.81 10.36 -17.46
CA ILE A 9 48.99 11.22 -17.21
C ILE A 9 50.10 10.95 -18.23
N ALA A 10 50.33 9.67 -18.60
CA ALA A 10 51.30 9.31 -19.64
C ALA A 10 50.91 9.84 -21.04
N ALA A 11 49.61 9.83 -21.37
CA ALA A 11 49.11 10.37 -22.64
C ALA A 11 49.27 11.90 -22.74
N VAL A 12 49.07 12.63 -21.64
CA VAL A 12 49.29 14.08 -21.58
C VAL A 12 50.79 14.42 -21.72
N LEU A 13 51.68 13.66 -21.08
CA LEU A 13 53.13 13.85 -21.23
C LEU A 13 53.62 13.55 -22.66
N ALA A 14 53.05 12.55 -23.33
CA ALA A 14 53.37 12.23 -24.73
C ALA A 14 52.88 13.32 -25.70
N ALA A 15 51.70 13.92 -25.46
CA ALA A 15 51.20 15.03 -26.26
C ALA A 15 52.08 16.30 -26.14
N ILE A 16 52.61 16.57 -24.95
CA ILE A 16 53.57 17.67 -24.71
C ILE A 16 54.90 17.43 -25.45
N ALA A 17 55.36 16.17 -25.55
CA ALA A 17 56.56 15.83 -26.31
C ALA A 17 56.40 15.98 -27.83
N VAL A 18 55.19 15.75 -28.36
CA VAL A 18 54.87 15.91 -29.79
C VAL A 18 54.68 17.38 -30.18
N ALA A 19 54.21 18.24 -29.28
CA ALA A 19 54.13 19.70 -29.49
C ALA A 19 55.49 20.41 -29.52
N GLY A 20 56.60 19.72 -29.17
CA GLY A 20 57.95 20.27 -29.13
C GLY A 20 58.75 20.18 -30.43
N SER A 21 58.29 19.49 -31.47
CA SER A 21 59.03 19.36 -32.73
C SER A 21 58.61 20.42 -33.75
N ILE A 22 59.12 21.65 -33.60
CA ILE A 22 59.08 22.65 -34.67
C ILE A 22 60.22 22.34 -35.65
N THR A 23 59.91 21.85 -36.85
CA THR A 23 60.91 21.76 -37.93
C THR A 23 61.13 23.13 -38.54
N VAL A 24 62.12 23.88 -38.03
CA VAL A 24 62.64 25.09 -38.69
C VAL A 24 63.72 24.65 -39.67
N TYR A 25 63.44 24.72 -40.97
CA TYR A 25 64.49 24.63 -42.00
C TYR A 25 65.28 25.94 -42.00
N ALA A 26 66.35 25.99 -41.22
CA ALA A 26 67.43 26.94 -41.41
C ALA A 26 68.70 26.14 -41.69
N ALA A 27 69.20 26.23 -42.92
CA ALA A 27 70.49 25.66 -43.27
C ALA A 27 71.58 26.41 -42.50
N TYR A 28 72.16 25.87 -41.43
CA TYR A 28 73.36 26.46 -40.85
C TYR A 28 74.30 25.47 -40.17
N ASP A 29 75.57 25.71 -40.52
CA ASP A 29 76.82 25.08 -40.15
C ASP A 29 77.08 25.12 -38.63
N SER A 30 77.78 24.10 -38.15
CA SER A 30 78.11 23.87 -36.73
C SER A 30 79.00 24.97 -36.16
N GLY A 31 78.54 25.74 -35.16
CA GLY A 31 79.42 26.65 -34.42
C GLY A 31 78.81 27.71 -33.50
N SER A 32 77.51 28.04 -33.59
CA SER A 32 76.92 29.10 -32.75
C SER A 32 75.48 28.76 -32.38
N ASP A 33 75.22 28.68 -31.08
CA ASP A 33 73.92 28.48 -30.45
C ASP A 33 72.85 29.40 -31.08
N PRO A 34 71.83 28.87 -31.78
CA PRO A 34 70.79 29.69 -32.36
C PRO A 34 69.98 30.33 -31.24
N LEU A 35 70.31 31.59 -30.95
CA LEU A 35 69.60 32.39 -29.96
C LEU A 35 68.15 32.60 -30.42
N ILE A 36 67.22 31.90 -29.77
CA ILE A 36 65.79 32.20 -29.86
C ILE A 36 65.57 33.52 -29.12
N SER A 37 64.99 34.51 -29.80
CA SER A 37 64.75 35.81 -29.16
C SER A 37 63.68 35.67 -28.07
N LEU A 38 63.88 36.41 -26.97
CA LEU A 38 62.88 36.48 -25.90
C LEU A 38 61.50 36.92 -26.44
N SER A 39 61.48 37.77 -27.47
CA SER A 39 60.26 38.18 -28.17
C SER A 39 59.57 37.01 -28.87
N TYR A 40 60.28 36.09 -29.53
CA TYR A 40 59.65 34.93 -30.15
C TYR A 40 59.04 33.98 -29.10
N LEU A 41 59.76 33.73 -28.01
CA LEU A 41 59.24 32.92 -26.89
C LEU A 41 58.01 33.54 -26.22
N THR A 42 57.97 34.86 -26.11
CA THR A 42 56.92 35.57 -25.35
C THR A 42 55.74 35.98 -26.22
N ASP A 43 55.97 36.43 -27.45
CA ASP A 43 54.98 37.06 -28.33
C ASP A 43 54.37 36.07 -29.32
N VAL A 44 55.07 34.98 -29.66
CA VAL A 44 54.60 33.98 -30.64
C VAL A 44 54.34 32.64 -29.97
N PHE A 45 55.35 32.08 -29.28
CA PHE A 45 55.27 30.73 -28.73
C PHE A 45 54.34 30.62 -27.52
N LYS A 46 54.48 31.52 -26.53
CA LYS A 46 53.63 31.54 -25.32
C LYS A 46 52.13 31.64 -25.65
N PRO A 47 51.68 32.55 -26.53
CA PRO A 47 50.27 32.67 -26.90
C PRO A 47 49.76 31.47 -27.68
N GLN A 48 50.57 30.90 -28.59
CA GLN A 48 50.18 29.71 -29.36
C GLN A 48 49.96 28.48 -28.48
N ILE A 49 50.93 28.15 -27.62
CA ILE A 49 50.81 27.04 -26.67
C ILE A 49 49.62 27.27 -25.73
N LYS A 50 49.42 28.50 -25.26
CA LYS A 50 48.28 28.83 -24.39
C LYS A 50 46.94 28.62 -25.11
N SER A 51 46.82 29.05 -26.37
CA SER A 51 45.61 28.91 -27.19
C SER A 51 45.26 27.44 -27.49
N GLU A 52 46.25 26.65 -27.95
CA GLU A 52 46.04 25.22 -28.23
C GLU A 52 45.71 24.42 -26.98
N LEU A 53 46.38 24.74 -25.87
CA LEU A 53 46.14 24.10 -24.58
C LEU A 53 44.76 24.48 -24.04
N GLU A 54 44.36 25.75 -24.10
CA GLU A 54 43.03 26.21 -23.66
C GLU A 54 41.91 25.58 -24.50
N GLY A 55 42.04 25.52 -25.83
CA GLY A 55 41.05 24.88 -26.70
C GLY A 55 40.89 23.38 -26.42
N SER A 56 42.00 22.64 -26.36
CA SER A 56 41.96 21.19 -26.13
C SER A 56 41.48 20.83 -24.71
N ILE A 57 41.86 21.61 -23.70
CA ILE A 57 41.39 21.43 -22.32
C ILE A 57 39.90 21.77 -22.24
N ALA A 58 39.47 22.88 -22.85
CA ALA A 58 38.07 23.30 -22.78
C ALA A 58 37.14 22.23 -23.33
N ASP A 59 37.41 21.68 -24.51
CA ASP A 59 36.52 20.70 -25.14
C ASP A 59 36.54 19.35 -24.43
N SER A 60 37.75 18.81 -24.17
CA SER A 60 37.89 17.49 -23.55
C SER A 60 37.39 17.44 -22.10
N VAL A 61 37.63 18.49 -21.31
CA VAL A 61 37.15 18.58 -19.93
C VAL A 61 35.66 18.86 -19.90
N LYS A 62 35.14 19.78 -20.73
CA LYS A 62 33.71 20.11 -20.76
C LYS A 62 32.85 18.92 -21.14
N ASP A 63 33.24 18.15 -22.15
CA ASP A 63 32.47 17.00 -22.59
C ASP A 63 32.56 15.84 -21.60
N SER A 64 33.75 15.56 -21.07
CA SER A 64 33.92 14.51 -20.05
C SER A 64 33.13 14.82 -18.79
N VAL A 65 33.27 16.05 -18.26
CA VAL A 65 32.58 16.50 -17.04
C VAL A 65 31.07 16.54 -17.26
N LYS A 66 30.59 17.06 -18.41
CA LYS A 66 29.15 17.12 -18.72
C LYS A 66 28.52 15.75 -18.86
N ASN A 67 29.21 14.79 -19.49
CA ASN A 67 28.69 13.45 -19.69
C ASN A 67 28.74 12.61 -18.42
N GLU A 68 29.83 12.67 -17.65
CA GLU A 68 29.93 12.01 -16.34
C GLU A 68 28.86 12.57 -15.38
N LEU A 69 28.78 13.89 -15.21
CA LEU A 69 27.76 14.52 -14.35
C LEU A 69 26.35 14.21 -14.82
N LYS A 70 26.05 14.23 -16.13
CA LYS A 70 24.71 13.85 -16.63
C LYS A 70 24.39 12.40 -16.28
N SER A 71 25.32 11.48 -16.46
CA SER A 71 25.06 10.06 -16.23
C SER A 71 24.87 9.73 -14.77
N GLU A 72 25.68 10.33 -13.90
CA GLU A 72 25.69 10.06 -12.46
C GLU A 72 24.47 10.75 -11.80
N ILE A 73 24.28 12.04 -12.06
CA ILE A 73 23.16 12.81 -11.52
C ILE A 73 21.82 12.29 -12.06
N ALA A 74 21.70 11.98 -13.36
CA ALA A 74 20.42 11.51 -13.89
C ALA A 74 20.04 10.13 -13.37
N ASN A 75 21.00 9.23 -13.17
CA ASN A 75 20.71 7.89 -12.67
C ASN A 75 20.42 7.90 -11.17
N ASP A 76 21.21 8.61 -10.37
CA ASP A 76 21.02 8.67 -8.93
C ASP A 76 19.71 9.39 -8.57
N ILE A 77 19.42 10.53 -9.22
CA ILE A 77 18.15 11.22 -9.01
C ILE A 77 16.99 10.36 -9.50
N LYS A 78 17.06 9.75 -10.69
CA LYS A 78 15.96 8.92 -11.22
C LYS A 78 15.66 7.73 -10.33
N ASN A 79 16.68 7.05 -9.83
CA ASN A 79 16.49 5.87 -8.98
C ASN A 79 16.04 6.25 -7.57
N SER A 80 16.66 7.27 -6.96
CA SER A 80 16.28 7.73 -5.63
C SER A 80 14.84 8.25 -5.63
N VAL A 81 14.50 9.16 -6.55
CA VAL A 81 13.15 9.73 -6.64
C VAL A 81 12.12 8.66 -6.99
N LYS A 82 12.42 7.74 -7.93
CA LYS A 82 11.48 6.67 -8.28
C LYS A 82 11.19 5.76 -7.08
N ASN A 83 12.22 5.34 -6.34
CA ASN A 83 12.05 4.43 -5.21
C ASN A 83 11.30 5.09 -4.05
N GLU A 84 11.62 6.35 -3.76
CA GLU A 84 11.01 7.11 -2.67
C GLU A 84 9.53 7.44 -2.97
N ILE A 85 9.23 7.81 -4.22
CA ILE A 85 7.86 7.99 -4.72
C ILE A 85 7.09 6.66 -4.69
N GLU A 86 7.66 5.57 -5.21
CA GLU A 86 6.99 4.25 -5.22
C GLU A 86 6.71 3.73 -3.80
N SER A 87 7.65 3.90 -2.87
CA SER A 87 7.48 3.48 -1.47
C SER A 87 6.37 4.27 -0.80
N SER A 88 6.41 5.60 -0.91
CA SER A 88 5.44 6.50 -0.27
C SER A 88 4.04 6.31 -0.84
N LEU A 89 3.90 6.20 -2.16
CA LEU A 89 2.60 5.94 -2.80
C LEU A 89 2.06 4.55 -2.46
N ARG A 90 2.91 3.51 -2.42
CA ARG A 90 2.45 2.16 -2.04
C ARG A 90 1.88 2.16 -0.62
N GLU A 91 2.57 2.76 0.34
CA GLU A 91 2.14 2.78 1.74
C GLU A 91 0.78 3.49 1.90
N SER A 92 0.62 4.68 1.30
CA SER A 92 -0.65 5.42 1.37
C SER A 92 -1.80 4.77 0.57
N LEU A 93 -1.54 4.16 -0.59
CA LEU A 93 -2.59 3.57 -1.44
C LEU A 93 -3.01 2.16 -1.00
N THR A 94 -2.07 1.30 -0.60
CA THR A 94 -2.39 -0.11 -0.31
C THR A 94 -2.78 -0.37 1.14
N GLY A 95 -2.28 0.42 2.10
CA GLY A 95 -2.67 0.28 3.50
C GLY A 95 -3.98 0.99 3.81
N GLU A 96 -4.02 2.30 3.60
CA GLU A 96 -5.13 3.12 4.13
C GLU A 96 -6.41 3.05 3.30
N ILE A 97 -6.30 3.09 1.97
CA ILE A 97 -7.48 3.13 1.10
C ILE A 97 -8.16 1.76 1.04
N TYR A 98 -7.40 0.67 0.91
CA TYR A 98 -7.98 -0.67 0.93
C TYR A 98 -8.65 -0.99 2.26
N ASP A 99 -8.01 -0.67 3.39
CA ASP A 99 -8.62 -0.94 4.70
C ASP A 99 -9.87 -0.10 4.95
N LYS A 100 -9.84 1.21 4.64
CA LYS A 100 -11.01 2.09 4.84
C LYS A 100 -12.16 1.69 3.94
N VAL A 101 -11.91 1.51 2.64
CA VAL A 101 -12.95 1.13 1.68
C VAL A 101 -13.51 -0.24 2.04
N THR A 102 -12.70 -1.24 2.35
CA THR A 102 -13.25 -2.58 2.62
C THR A 102 -14.02 -2.59 3.95
N LYS A 103 -13.45 -2.03 5.03
CA LYS A 103 -14.10 -2.05 6.36
C LYS A 103 -15.36 -1.20 6.43
N GLU A 104 -15.38 -0.01 5.81
CA GLU A 104 -16.58 0.83 5.83
C GLU A 104 -17.71 0.24 4.99
N TYR A 105 -17.40 -0.34 3.82
CA TYR A 105 -18.42 -0.96 2.98
C TYR A 105 -18.96 -2.26 3.60
N ASP A 106 -18.11 -3.09 4.20
CA ASP A 106 -18.56 -4.31 4.90
C ASP A 106 -19.51 -3.95 6.06
N ALA A 107 -19.13 -2.97 6.90
CA ALA A 107 -19.99 -2.50 7.98
C ALA A 107 -21.30 -1.89 7.47
N ALA A 108 -21.26 -1.15 6.35
CA ALA A 108 -22.47 -0.59 5.74
C ALA A 108 -23.38 -1.67 5.16
N ILE A 109 -22.83 -2.73 4.55
CA ILE A 109 -23.59 -3.87 4.04
C ILE A 109 -24.27 -4.62 5.18
N GLU A 110 -23.55 -4.92 6.27
CA GLU A 110 -24.13 -5.56 7.45
C GLU A 110 -25.27 -4.71 8.03
N ALA A 111 -25.08 -3.39 8.15
CA ALA A 111 -26.12 -2.49 8.66
C ALA A 111 -27.35 -2.44 7.74
N MET A 112 -27.17 -2.49 6.42
CA MET A 112 -28.30 -2.54 5.47
C MET A 112 -29.04 -3.88 5.53
N GLN A 113 -28.33 -5.00 5.71
CA GLN A 113 -28.94 -6.31 5.89
C GLN A 113 -29.79 -6.36 7.17
N ASP A 114 -29.26 -5.86 8.29
CA ASP A 114 -30.00 -5.73 9.56
C ASP A 114 -31.32 -4.93 9.37
N GLN A 115 -31.31 -3.88 8.52
CA GLN A 115 -32.52 -3.10 8.20
C GLN A 115 -33.50 -3.84 7.29
N ILE A 116 -33.00 -4.56 6.28
CA ILE A 116 -33.83 -5.35 5.37
C ILE A 116 -34.54 -6.46 6.15
N ASP A 117 -33.84 -7.15 7.03
CA ASP A 117 -34.40 -8.24 7.84
C ASP A 117 -35.43 -7.72 8.86
N ALA A 118 -35.19 -6.53 9.44
CA ALA A 118 -36.16 -5.88 10.31
C ALA A 118 -37.44 -5.44 9.59
N LEU A 119 -37.35 -5.08 8.31
CA LEU A 119 -38.51 -4.68 7.48
C LEU A 119 -39.16 -5.85 6.73
N SER A 120 -38.46 -6.98 6.63
CA SER A 120 -38.96 -8.19 5.96
C SER A 120 -40.20 -8.72 6.69
N ASN A 121 -41.28 -8.90 5.94
CA ASN A 121 -42.55 -9.40 6.47
C ASN A 121 -42.75 -10.91 6.22
N GLU A 122 -41.72 -11.57 5.68
CA GLU A 122 -41.71 -13.00 5.34
C GLU A 122 -41.07 -13.83 6.47
N TYR A 123 -41.44 -15.11 6.55
CA TYR A 123 -40.77 -16.05 7.44
C TYR A 123 -39.53 -16.64 6.74
N ALA A 124 -38.36 -16.47 7.35
CA ALA A 124 -37.14 -17.16 6.99
C ALA A 124 -37.08 -18.52 7.70
N TYR A 125 -36.65 -19.55 6.97
CA TYR A 125 -36.37 -20.86 7.54
C TYR A 125 -34.92 -20.93 8.04
N ILE A 126 -34.73 -21.37 9.28
CA ILE A 126 -33.42 -21.44 9.94
C ILE A 126 -33.23 -22.82 10.58
N GLU A 127 -32.01 -23.32 10.46
CA GLU A 127 -31.52 -24.46 11.25
C GLU A 127 -30.44 -23.99 12.21
N LEU A 128 -30.67 -24.15 13.51
CA LEU A 128 -29.69 -23.96 14.57
C LEU A 128 -29.06 -25.30 14.95
N LYS A 129 -27.76 -25.29 15.17
CA LYS A 129 -27.00 -26.40 15.78
C LYS A 129 -27.05 -26.28 17.30
N ALA A 130 -26.69 -27.37 17.98
CA ALA A 130 -26.56 -27.38 19.44
C ALA A 130 -25.69 -26.20 19.93
N ASP A 131 -26.09 -25.61 21.05
CA ASP A 131 -25.50 -24.46 21.72
C ASP A 131 -25.57 -23.12 20.96
N GLN A 132 -26.09 -23.10 19.72
CA GLN A 132 -26.35 -21.85 19.02
C GLN A 132 -27.50 -21.09 19.66
N ARG A 133 -27.36 -19.77 19.63
CA ARG A 133 -28.29 -18.80 20.20
C ARG A 133 -28.84 -17.94 19.09
N LEU A 134 -30.15 -17.88 18.98
CA LEU A 134 -30.85 -16.87 18.20
C LEU A 134 -31.27 -15.76 19.15
N THR A 135 -30.78 -14.54 18.92
CA THR A 135 -31.19 -13.33 19.62
C THR A 135 -32.09 -12.52 18.70
N ALA A 136 -33.33 -12.29 19.12
CA ALA A 136 -34.36 -11.65 18.32
C ALA A 136 -34.43 -10.13 18.62
N THR A 137 -34.80 -9.33 17.62
CA THR A 137 -35.11 -7.89 17.79
C THR A 137 -36.57 -7.70 18.23
N ALA A 138 -37.02 -6.45 18.41
CA ALA A 138 -38.44 -6.22 18.68
C ALA A 138 -39.32 -6.74 17.56
N ALA A 139 -40.53 -7.15 17.95
CA ALA A 139 -41.58 -7.65 17.07
C ALA A 139 -41.15 -8.88 16.25
N CYS A 140 -40.04 -9.51 16.62
CA CYS A 140 -39.59 -10.73 15.99
C CYS A 140 -40.51 -11.89 16.41
N GLU A 141 -40.99 -12.60 15.41
CA GLU A 141 -41.86 -13.77 15.57
C GLU A 141 -41.05 -15.02 15.27
N MET A 142 -41.15 -16.03 16.14
CA MET A 142 -40.45 -17.30 16.01
C MET A 142 -41.44 -18.46 16.13
N VAL A 143 -41.25 -19.49 15.32
CA VAL A 143 -42.00 -20.75 15.42
C VAL A 143 -41.02 -21.90 15.36
N VAL A 144 -40.83 -22.61 16.47
CA VAL A 144 -39.97 -23.80 16.51
C VAL A 144 -40.72 -24.95 15.86
N LEU A 145 -40.20 -25.51 14.76
CA LEU A 145 -40.84 -26.59 14.01
C LEU A 145 -40.39 -27.96 14.53
N SER A 146 -39.11 -28.10 14.88
CA SER A 146 -38.54 -29.34 15.40
C SER A 146 -37.30 -29.07 16.27
N GLY A 147 -36.95 -30.04 17.11
CA GLY A 147 -35.77 -30.01 17.97
C GLY A 147 -35.97 -29.31 19.32
N PRO A 148 -35.06 -29.53 20.29
CA PRO A 148 -35.17 -28.94 21.62
C PRO A 148 -34.58 -27.52 21.66
N ALA A 149 -35.40 -26.52 21.97
CA ALA A 149 -34.97 -25.15 22.21
C ALA A 149 -35.46 -24.64 23.57
N SER A 150 -34.65 -23.83 24.24
CA SER A 150 -35.01 -23.12 25.47
C SER A 150 -35.12 -21.63 25.22
N VAL A 151 -36.07 -20.99 25.91
CA VAL A 151 -36.28 -19.54 25.88
C VAL A 151 -35.13 -18.84 26.59
N ARG A 152 -34.65 -17.77 25.97
CA ARG A 152 -33.68 -16.84 26.55
C ARG A 152 -34.35 -15.49 26.79
N CYS A 153 -34.07 -14.93 27.95
CA CYS A 153 -34.61 -13.70 28.50
C CYS A 153 -33.48 -12.70 28.77
N SER A 154 -33.84 -11.42 28.75
CA SER A 154 -32.93 -10.32 29.10
C SER A 154 -32.83 -10.10 30.62
N ALA A 155 -33.88 -10.46 31.35
CA ALA A 155 -34.01 -10.38 32.80
C ALA A 155 -35.09 -11.34 33.30
N VAL A 156 -35.14 -11.58 34.62
CA VAL A 156 -36.08 -12.52 35.27
C VAL A 156 -37.56 -12.21 35.03
N ASN A 157 -37.91 -10.95 34.75
CA ASN A 157 -39.28 -10.49 34.50
C ASN A 157 -39.55 -10.15 33.02
N LYS A 158 -38.64 -10.53 32.12
CA LYS A 158 -38.66 -10.15 30.71
C LYS A 158 -38.65 -11.40 29.80
N GLY A 159 -39.81 -12.05 29.71
CA GLY A 159 -40.02 -13.30 28.97
C GLY A 159 -40.42 -13.14 27.50
N VAL A 160 -40.45 -14.24 26.77
CA VAL A 160 -40.96 -14.32 25.39
C VAL A 160 -42.45 -14.63 25.45
N VAL A 161 -43.27 -13.93 24.67
CA VAL A 161 -44.73 -14.14 24.67
C VAL A 161 -45.06 -15.33 23.80
N ASP A 162 -45.77 -16.31 24.35
CA ASP A 162 -46.41 -17.35 23.57
C ASP A 162 -47.81 -16.86 23.17
N CYS A 163 -47.97 -16.51 21.90
CA CYS A 163 -49.24 -16.02 21.36
C CYS A 163 -50.26 -17.14 21.12
N THR A 164 -49.83 -18.40 21.08
CA THR A 164 -50.72 -19.56 20.91
C THR A 164 -51.44 -19.86 22.22
N ASP A 165 -50.70 -19.96 23.31
CA ASP A 165 -51.26 -20.27 24.63
C ASP A 165 -51.62 -19.03 25.47
N GLY A 166 -51.19 -17.84 25.04
CA GLY A 166 -51.46 -16.58 25.75
C GLY A 166 -50.68 -16.44 27.06
N VAL A 167 -49.48 -17.03 27.14
CA VAL A 167 -48.63 -17.03 28.33
C VAL A 167 -47.28 -16.35 28.08
N ILE A 168 -46.52 -16.08 29.14
CA ILE A 168 -45.14 -15.61 29.05
C ILE A 168 -44.22 -16.77 29.39
N LEU A 169 -43.28 -17.07 28.49
CA LEU A 169 -42.21 -18.02 28.71
C LEU A 169 -40.97 -17.32 29.25
N TYR A 170 -40.41 -17.85 30.33
CA TYR A 170 -39.24 -17.29 31.03
C TYR A 170 -37.96 -18.09 30.75
N GLU A 171 -36.83 -17.58 31.26
CA GLU A 171 -35.49 -18.13 31.06
C GLU A 171 -35.45 -19.65 31.26
N GLY A 172 -34.87 -20.35 30.29
CA GLY A 172 -34.64 -21.79 30.32
C GLY A 172 -35.87 -22.65 30.04
N GLN A 173 -37.09 -22.10 30.07
CA GLN A 173 -38.29 -22.86 29.73
C GLN A 173 -38.23 -23.36 28.28
N THR A 174 -38.77 -24.55 28.04
CA THR A 174 -38.82 -25.12 26.70
C THR A 174 -39.68 -24.25 25.79
N ALA A 175 -39.16 -23.93 24.61
CA ALA A 175 -39.94 -23.31 23.55
C ALA A 175 -40.87 -24.37 22.92
N PRO A 176 -42.20 -24.23 23.04
CA PRO A 176 -43.13 -25.21 22.52
C PRO A 176 -43.09 -25.27 20.99
N LEU A 177 -43.21 -26.48 20.45
CA LEU A 177 -43.22 -26.69 19.00
C LEU A 177 -44.51 -26.14 18.40
N ASN A 178 -44.39 -25.55 17.21
CA ASN A 178 -45.49 -24.99 16.42
C ASN A 178 -46.25 -23.83 17.10
N HIS A 179 -45.71 -23.27 18.18
CA HIS A 179 -46.28 -22.09 18.82
C HIS A 179 -45.70 -20.82 18.22
N LYS A 180 -46.54 -19.78 18.12
CA LYS A 180 -46.09 -18.46 17.71
C LYS A 180 -45.51 -17.74 18.92
N LEU A 181 -44.19 -17.62 18.94
CA LEU A 181 -43.45 -16.89 19.97
C LEU A 181 -43.15 -15.48 19.49
N LEU A 182 -43.36 -14.48 20.34
CA LEU A 182 -43.16 -13.07 20.03
C LEU A 182 -42.20 -12.43 21.04
N VAL A 183 -41.19 -11.73 20.53
CA VAL A 183 -40.32 -10.86 21.33
C VAL A 183 -40.89 -9.43 21.31
N PRO A 184 -41.45 -8.93 22.43
CA PRO A 184 -42.24 -7.70 22.43
C PRO A 184 -41.40 -6.42 22.38
N GLU A 185 -40.22 -6.39 23.01
CA GLU A 185 -39.41 -5.17 23.20
C GLU A 185 -38.06 -5.26 22.49
N ASN A 186 -37.48 -4.10 22.17
CA ASN A 186 -36.28 -3.98 21.35
C ASN A 186 -35.04 -4.63 21.97
N GLY A 187 -34.53 -5.66 21.30
CA GLY A 187 -33.10 -5.99 21.26
C GLY A 187 -32.42 -6.22 22.61
N ASP A 188 -33.17 -6.65 23.62
CA ASP A 188 -32.70 -6.77 25.00
C ASP A 188 -31.95 -8.07 25.29
N GLY A 189 -31.80 -8.94 24.28
CA GLY A 189 -31.11 -10.23 24.40
C GLY A 189 -32.04 -11.45 24.44
N ARG A 190 -33.36 -11.23 24.34
CA ARG A 190 -34.38 -12.29 24.23
C ARG A 190 -34.23 -13.12 22.96
N GLY A 191 -34.67 -14.38 23.03
CA GLY A 191 -34.68 -15.29 21.89
C GLY A 191 -34.67 -16.75 22.31
N LEU A 192 -33.89 -17.57 21.61
CA LEU A 192 -33.85 -19.03 21.80
C LEU A 192 -32.39 -19.51 21.91
N THR A 193 -32.16 -20.52 22.75
CA THR A 193 -30.93 -21.33 22.75
C THR A 193 -31.28 -22.73 22.28
N ALA A 194 -30.55 -23.24 21.29
CA ALA A 194 -30.73 -24.59 20.77
C ALA A 194 -30.00 -25.59 21.67
N ASN A 195 -30.74 -26.58 22.18
CA ASN A 195 -30.18 -27.67 23.01
C ASN A 195 -29.91 -28.93 22.18
N GLY A 196 -29.75 -28.76 20.87
CA GLY A 196 -29.68 -29.81 19.85
C GLY A 196 -29.82 -29.18 18.46
N THR A 197 -30.04 -29.99 17.42
CA THR A 197 -30.46 -29.44 16.12
C THR A 197 -31.91 -28.96 16.21
N VAL A 198 -32.15 -27.69 15.87
CA VAL A 198 -33.46 -27.03 15.93
C VAL A 198 -33.78 -26.43 14.58
N GLN A 199 -34.97 -26.70 14.06
CA GLN A 199 -35.48 -26.07 12.84
C GLN A 199 -36.61 -25.12 13.23
N LEU A 200 -36.56 -23.88 12.75
CA LEU A 200 -37.54 -22.87 13.07
C LEU A 200 -37.84 -21.94 11.89
N LEU A 201 -39.00 -21.30 11.97
CA LEU A 201 -39.31 -20.11 11.18
C LEU A 201 -39.07 -18.88 12.04
N VAL A 202 -38.47 -17.84 11.46
CA VAL A 202 -38.35 -16.54 12.09
C VAL A 202 -38.80 -15.44 11.15
N LYS A 203 -39.42 -14.40 11.69
CA LYS A 203 -39.83 -13.22 10.94
C LYS A 203 -39.46 -11.97 11.73
N GLY A 204 -38.83 -11.00 11.06
CA GLY A 204 -38.20 -9.84 11.68
C GLY A 204 -36.72 -10.07 11.97
N GLY A 205 -36.08 -9.08 12.59
CA GLY A 205 -34.64 -9.10 12.83
C GLY A 205 -34.20 -10.13 13.86
N TYR A 206 -33.07 -10.78 13.59
CA TYR A 206 -32.44 -11.72 14.51
C TYR A 206 -30.92 -11.80 14.27
N LYS A 207 -30.18 -12.28 15.26
CA LYS A 207 -28.75 -12.60 15.16
C LYS A 207 -28.50 -14.00 15.69
N ILE A 208 -27.70 -14.77 14.97
CA ILE A 208 -27.28 -16.11 15.39
C ILE A 208 -25.83 -16.04 15.88
N ALA A 209 -25.59 -16.53 17.09
CA ALA A 209 -24.25 -16.67 17.66
C ALA A 209 -24.07 -18.07 18.23
N GLY A 210 -22.85 -18.61 18.21
CA GLY A 210 -22.51 -19.93 18.74
C GLY A 210 -21.07 -19.94 19.19
#